data_AF-A0A933QAT5-F1
#
_entry.id   AF-A0A933QAT5-F1
#
_cell.length_a   1.000
_cell.length_b   1.000
_cell.length_c   1.000
_cell.angle_alpha   90.00
_cell.angle_beta   90.00
_cell.angle_gamma   90.00
#
_symmetry.space_group_name_H-M   'P 1'
#
loop_
_entity.id
_entity.type
_entity.pdbx_description
1 polymer ?
#
loop_
_entity_poly.entity_id
_entity_poly.type
_entity_poly.pdbx_seq_one_letter_code
_entity_poly.pdbx_strand_id
1 'polypeptide(L)'
;MFRSLIAVVVLSFPGVAAARDDPWTTREDSSAYRAECSACHLAFPPALLTVDDWLAIMADLDRHFGANAALDAKVRKQVTGFLERNATANRYFGSSDDTPRITTAPWFLRKHRSAIRLLGRGKVKSLVDCAACHKGPEIDRMTGE
;
A
#
# COMPACT_ATOMS: atom_id res chain seq x y z
N MET A 1 -54.53 -0.07 -47.83
CA MET A 1 -53.10 -0.39 -47.70
C MET A 1 -52.55 0.34 -46.48
N PHE A 2 -52.60 -0.28 -45.28
CA PHE A 2 -52.07 0.31 -44.04
C PHE A 2 -50.63 -0.18 -43.84
N ARG A 3 -49.66 0.73 -43.89
CA ARG A 3 -48.25 0.45 -43.59
C ARG A 3 -48.07 0.51 -42.06
N SER A 4 -47.94 -0.65 -41.42
CA SER A 4 -47.49 -0.73 -40.02
C SER A 4 -46.00 -0.38 -39.93
N LEU A 5 -45.67 0.63 -39.15
CA LEU A 5 -44.30 0.97 -38.75
C LEU A 5 -43.97 0.17 -37.49
N ILE A 6 -43.01 -0.76 -37.58
CA ILE A 6 -42.45 -1.48 -36.44
C ILE A 6 -41.41 -0.57 -35.78
N ALA A 7 -41.68 -0.11 -34.55
CA ALA A 7 -40.72 0.61 -33.74
C ALA A 7 -39.76 -0.39 -33.08
N VAL A 8 -38.50 -0.41 -33.52
CA VAL A 8 -37.42 -1.19 -32.89
C VAL A 8 -36.92 -0.39 -31.68
N VAL A 9 -37.30 -0.82 -30.47
CA VAL A 9 -36.75 -0.27 -29.23
C VAL A 9 -35.40 -0.96 -28.96
N VAL A 10 -34.31 -0.25 -29.26
CA VAL A 10 -32.95 -0.67 -28.92
C VAL A 10 -32.74 -0.42 -27.43
N LEU A 11 -32.92 -1.46 -26.61
CA LEU A 11 -32.57 -1.46 -25.19
C LEU A 11 -31.04 -1.41 -25.07
N SER A 12 -30.51 -0.21 -24.85
CA SER A 12 -29.11 -0.01 -24.51
C SER A 12 -28.89 -0.48 -23.08
N PHE A 13 -28.24 -1.63 -22.89
CA PHE A 13 -27.74 -2.04 -21.58
C PHE A 13 -26.51 -1.18 -21.24
N PRO A 14 -26.53 -0.32 -20.22
CA PRO A 14 -25.31 0.29 -19.72
C PRO A 14 -24.42 -0.84 -19.20
N GLY A 15 -23.29 -1.08 -19.86
CA GLY A 15 -22.29 -2.03 -19.39
C GLY A 15 -21.79 -1.58 -18.03
N VAL A 16 -22.12 -2.34 -16.98
CA VAL A 16 -21.51 -2.16 -15.66
C VAL A 16 -20.08 -2.67 -15.79
N ALA A 17 -19.14 -1.76 -16.03
CA ALA A 17 -17.73 -2.07 -15.90
C ALA A 17 -17.48 -2.34 -14.40
N ALA A 18 -17.36 -3.61 -14.03
CA ALA A 18 -16.83 -3.99 -12.73
C ALA A 18 -15.41 -3.43 -12.66
N ALA A 19 -15.22 -2.35 -11.88
CA ALA A 19 -13.90 -1.89 -11.52
C ALA A 19 -13.16 -3.06 -10.91
N ARG A 20 -12.10 -3.54 -11.57
CA ARG A 20 -11.26 -4.60 -11.01
C ARG A 20 -10.75 -4.09 -9.66
N ASP A 21 -11.00 -4.85 -8.60
CA ASP A 21 -10.46 -4.56 -7.28
C ASP A 21 -8.94 -4.55 -7.38
N ASP A 22 -8.35 -3.35 -7.35
CA ASP A 22 -6.92 -3.19 -7.31
C ASP A 22 -6.48 -3.45 -5.86
N PRO A 23 -5.75 -4.54 -5.58
CA PRO A 23 -5.32 -4.88 -4.22
C PRO A 23 -4.41 -3.82 -3.60
N TRP A 24 -3.94 -2.85 -4.38
CA TRP A 24 -3.14 -1.72 -3.91
C TRP A 24 -3.98 -0.52 -3.44
N THR A 25 -5.30 -0.50 -3.73
CA THR A 25 -6.19 0.62 -3.36
C THR A 25 -7.07 0.30 -2.14
N THR A 26 -6.93 1.08 -1.07
CA THR A 26 -7.78 0.94 0.13
C THR A 26 -9.03 1.82 -0.01
N ARG A 27 -10.22 1.21 0.03
CA ARG A 27 -11.52 1.92 -0.05
C ARG A 27 -12.07 2.41 1.30
N GLU A 28 -11.39 2.08 2.40
CA GLU A 28 -11.75 2.46 3.77
C GLU A 28 -11.15 3.83 4.15
N ASP A 29 -11.76 4.53 5.12
CA ASP A 29 -11.21 5.75 5.71
C ASP A 29 -9.82 5.48 6.31
N SER A 30 -8.82 6.10 5.70
CA SER A 30 -7.40 6.00 6.03
C SER A 30 -6.83 7.32 6.52
N SER A 31 -7.66 8.30 6.86
CA SER A 31 -7.24 9.67 7.23
C SER A 31 -6.20 9.69 8.34
N ALA A 32 -6.46 9.01 9.48
CA ALA A 32 -5.50 8.92 10.59
C ALA A 32 -4.21 8.19 10.16
N TYR A 33 -4.33 7.09 9.43
CA TYR A 33 -3.16 6.35 8.93
C TYR A 33 -2.30 7.22 8.01
N ARG A 34 -2.91 7.93 7.05
CA ARG A 34 -2.20 8.82 6.13
C ARG A 34 -1.57 9.98 6.89
N ALA A 35 -2.31 10.64 7.78
CA ALA A 35 -1.79 11.78 8.54
C ALA A 35 -0.55 11.40 9.37
N GLU A 36 -0.63 10.30 10.13
CA GLU A 36 0.45 9.89 11.03
C GLU A 36 1.60 9.19 10.29
N CYS A 37 1.29 8.26 9.39
CA CYS A 37 2.30 7.43 8.74
C CYS A 37 2.93 8.09 7.50
N SER A 38 2.47 9.28 7.09
CA SER A 38 3.14 10.10 6.06
C SER A 38 4.04 11.22 6.61
N ALA A 39 4.13 11.36 7.94
CA ALA A 39 4.84 12.49 8.57
C ALA A 39 6.36 12.48 8.33
N CYS A 40 6.96 11.32 8.07
CA CYS A 40 8.41 11.17 7.89
C CYS A 40 8.83 10.44 6.61
N HIS A 41 7.97 9.58 6.08
CA HIS A 41 8.19 8.82 4.85
C HIS A 41 6.85 8.62 4.15
N LEU A 42 6.82 7.95 3.00
CA LEU A 42 5.58 7.60 2.32
C LEU A 42 4.66 6.78 3.26
N ALA A 43 3.36 7.04 3.26
CA ALA A 43 2.40 6.12 3.85
C ALA A 43 2.37 4.82 3.01
N PHE A 44 3.15 3.82 3.42
CA PHE A 44 3.36 2.58 2.67
C PHE A 44 2.09 1.73 2.55
N PRO A 45 1.65 1.30 1.35
CA PRO A 45 0.42 0.53 1.21
C PRO A 45 0.39 -0.69 2.17
N PRO A 46 -0.70 -0.87 2.95
CA PRO A 46 -0.76 -1.91 3.96
C PRO A 46 -0.50 -3.33 3.43
N ALA A 47 -0.86 -3.59 2.16
CA ALA A 47 -0.65 -4.88 1.51
C ALA A 47 0.83 -5.27 1.29
N LEU A 48 1.80 -4.40 1.61
CA LEU A 48 3.24 -4.68 1.46
C LEU A 48 3.85 -5.51 2.58
N LEU A 49 3.15 -5.67 3.70
CA LEU A 49 3.56 -6.50 4.84
C LEU A 49 2.39 -7.33 5.36
N THR A 50 2.72 -8.37 6.11
CA THR A 50 1.72 -9.22 6.76
C THR A 50 1.11 -8.53 7.98
N VAL A 51 0.00 -9.08 8.48
CA VAL A 51 -0.63 -8.61 9.73
C VAL A 51 0.38 -8.63 10.89
N ASP A 52 1.10 -9.73 11.05
CA ASP A 52 2.06 -9.92 12.14
C ASP A 52 3.20 -8.89 12.09
N ASP A 53 3.69 -8.58 10.87
CA ASP A 53 4.72 -7.56 10.68
C ASP A 53 4.23 -6.16 11.12
N TRP A 54 3.02 -5.77 10.71
CA TRP A 54 2.45 -4.48 11.09
C TRP A 54 2.19 -4.38 12.58
N LEU A 55 1.70 -5.46 13.21
CA LEU A 55 1.49 -5.51 14.65
C LEU A 55 2.80 -5.33 15.41
N ALA A 56 3.89 -5.97 14.96
CA ALA A 56 5.21 -5.80 15.56
C ALA A 56 5.71 -4.36 15.43
N ILE A 57 5.53 -3.72 14.27
CA ILE A 57 5.89 -2.30 14.07
C ILE A 57 5.06 -1.38 14.99
N MET A 58 3.74 -1.57 15.04
CA MET A 58 2.84 -0.74 15.83
C MET A 58 3.03 -0.91 17.34
N ALA A 59 3.57 -2.05 17.78
CA ALA A 59 3.91 -2.29 19.17
C ALA A 59 5.09 -1.42 19.65
N ASP A 60 6.02 -1.08 18.75
CA ASP A 60 7.34 -0.50 19.08
C ASP A 60 7.60 0.88 18.48
N LEU A 61 6.54 1.68 18.28
CA LEU A 61 6.64 3.00 17.64
C LEU A 61 7.56 3.99 18.37
N ASP A 62 7.76 3.85 19.68
CA ASP A 62 8.69 4.69 20.45
C ASP A 62 10.17 4.46 20.07
N ARG A 63 10.48 3.32 19.42
CA ARG A 63 11.81 2.96 18.90
C ARG A 63 11.79 2.68 17.40
N HIS A 64 10.92 3.37 16.67
CA HIS A 64 10.73 3.23 15.23
C HIS A 64 11.98 3.60 14.41
N PHE A 65 12.84 2.61 14.16
CA PHE A 65 14.03 2.72 13.29
C PHE A 65 15.00 3.86 13.66
N GLY A 66 15.18 4.11 14.96
CA GLY A 66 16.03 5.18 15.47
C GLY A 66 15.33 6.52 15.67
N ALA A 67 14.02 6.58 15.45
CA ALA A 67 13.17 7.71 15.80
C ALA A 67 12.06 7.29 16.78
N ASN A 68 11.46 8.27 17.44
CA ASN A 68 10.25 8.08 18.21
C ASN A 68 9.05 8.52 17.35
N ALA A 69 8.21 7.57 16.98
CA ALA A 69 6.98 7.75 16.22
C ALA A 69 5.75 7.37 17.06
N ALA A 70 5.85 7.43 18.39
CA ALA A 70 4.76 7.07 19.29
C ALA A 70 3.52 7.94 19.02
N LEU A 71 2.37 7.29 19.02
CA LEU A 71 1.06 7.89 18.82
C LEU A 71 0.26 7.80 20.13
N ASP A 72 -0.71 8.70 20.30
CA ASP A 72 -1.67 8.54 21.39
C ASP A 72 -2.44 7.23 21.25
N ALA A 73 -2.91 6.68 22.37
CA ALA A 73 -3.51 5.36 22.40
C ALA A 73 -4.74 5.21 21.48
N LYS A 74 -5.52 6.29 21.30
CA LYS A 74 -6.73 6.27 20.46
C LYS A 74 -6.34 6.21 18.99
N VAL A 75 -5.44 7.09 18.55
CA VAL A 75 -4.96 7.12 17.17
C VAL A 75 -4.18 5.84 16.84
N ARG A 76 -3.30 5.38 17.74
CA ARG A 76 -2.60 4.09 17.59
C ARG A 76 -3.60 2.96 17.32
N LYS A 77 -4.66 2.83 18.11
CA LYS A 77 -5.69 1.79 17.90
C LYS A 77 -6.38 1.91 16.54
N GLN A 78 -6.69 3.13 16.09
CA GLN A 78 -7.31 3.35 14.79
C GLN A 78 -6.36 2.93 13.64
N VAL A 79 -5.11 3.36 13.71
CA VAL A 79 -4.07 3.04 12.71
C VAL A 79 -3.79 1.54 12.69
N THR A 80 -3.60 0.89 13.85
CA THR A 80 -3.37 -0.55 13.93
C THR A 80 -4.53 -1.33 13.31
N GLY A 81 -5.78 -0.99 13.65
CA GLY A 81 -6.94 -1.67 13.08
C GLY A 81 -7.05 -1.50 11.56
N PHE A 82 -6.73 -0.33 11.04
CA PHE A 82 -6.69 -0.10 9.59
C PHE A 82 -5.62 -0.96 8.91
N LEU A 83 -4.40 -1.00 9.47
CA LEU A 83 -3.30 -1.82 8.96
C LEU A 83 -3.66 -3.30 8.97
N GLU A 84 -4.22 -3.83 10.06
CA GLU A 84 -4.62 -5.23 10.17
C GLU A 84 -5.63 -5.65 9.09
N ARG A 85 -6.65 -4.83 8.84
CA ARG A 85 -7.70 -5.13 7.84
C ARG A 85 -7.21 -5.10 6.40
N ASN A 86 -6.18 -4.29 6.12
CA ASN A 86 -5.69 -4.04 4.77
C ASN A 86 -4.34 -4.70 4.48
N ALA A 87 -3.74 -5.37 5.47
CA ALA A 87 -2.52 -6.15 5.32
C ALA A 87 -2.73 -7.36 4.40
N THR A 88 -1.64 -7.87 3.83
CA THR A 88 -1.73 -9.08 3.02
C THR A 88 -1.75 -10.33 3.88
N ALA A 89 -2.59 -11.30 3.50
CA ALA A 89 -2.58 -12.64 4.07
C ALA A 89 -1.43 -13.50 3.51
N ASN A 90 -0.72 -13.03 2.48
CA ASN A 90 0.34 -13.79 1.84
C ASN A 90 1.64 -13.71 2.64
N ARG A 91 1.99 -14.79 3.34
CA ARG A 91 3.23 -14.91 4.15
C ARG A 91 4.52 -14.65 3.37
N TYR A 92 4.50 -14.76 2.05
CA TYR A 92 5.67 -14.42 1.22
C TYR A 92 6.02 -12.92 1.29
N PHE A 93 5.10 -12.09 1.76
CA PHE A 93 5.33 -10.67 2.02
C PHE A 93 5.96 -10.39 3.39
N GLY A 94 6.13 -11.42 4.23
CA GLY A 94 6.74 -11.33 5.54
C GLY A 94 8.16 -10.77 5.50
N SER A 95 8.49 -9.90 6.46
CA SER A 95 9.87 -9.49 6.69
C SER A 95 10.67 -10.64 7.30
N SER A 96 11.98 -10.70 7.02
CA SER A 96 12.90 -11.64 7.67
C SER A 96 13.60 -11.07 8.92
N ASP A 97 13.42 -9.77 9.18
CA ASP A 97 14.10 -9.05 10.25
C ASP A 97 13.29 -9.04 11.55
N ASP A 98 13.99 -8.98 12.70
CA ASP A 98 13.39 -8.84 14.03
C ASP A 98 12.51 -7.59 14.14
N THR A 99 12.89 -6.50 13.47
CA THR A 99 12.03 -5.33 13.25
C THR A 99 11.59 -5.33 11.79
N PRO A 100 10.32 -5.62 11.48
CA PRO A 100 9.88 -5.84 10.11
C PRO A 100 10.15 -4.68 9.17
N ARG A 101 10.72 -4.96 7.98
CA ARG A 101 10.93 -3.97 6.93
C ARG A 101 10.47 -4.52 5.58
N ILE A 102 9.72 -3.70 4.85
CA ILE A 102 9.34 -3.99 3.46
C ILE A 102 10.59 -4.30 2.61
N THR A 103 11.65 -3.52 2.79
CA THR A 103 12.86 -3.57 1.97
C THR A 103 13.73 -4.82 2.19
N THR A 104 13.48 -5.58 3.26
CA THR A 104 14.18 -6.83 3.55
C THR A 104 13.33 -8.08 3.29
N ALA A 105 12.04 -7.90 3.03
CA ALA A 105 11.15 -9.00 2.67
C ALA A 105 11.64 -9.71 1.37
N PRO A 106 11.54 -11.06 1.28
CA PRO A 106 12.07 -11.82 0.15
C PRO A 106 11.52 -11.38 -1.21
N TRP A 107 10.24 -11.00 -1.27
CA TRP A 107 9.60 -10.52 -2.48
C TRP A 107 10.23 -9.22 -2.99
N PHE A 108 10.54 -8.30 -2.07
CA PHE A 108 11.10 -6.99 -2.37
C PHE A 108 12.51 -7.16 -2.91
N LEU A 109 13.34 -7.94 -2.20
CA LEU A 109 14.73 -8.22 -2.60
C LEU A 109 14.80 -8.84 -4.00
N ARG A 110 13.88 -9.76 -4.31
CA ARG A 110 13.79 -10.38 -5.64
C ARG A 110 13.39 -9.40 -6.72
N LYS A 111 12.41 -8.51 -6.46
CA LYS A 111 11.92 -7.53 -7.44
C LYS A 111 12.90 -6.36 -7.64
N HIS A 112 13.66 -6.00 -6.61
CA HIS A 112 14.54 -4.83 -6.60
C HIS A 112 16.04 -5.14 -6.75
N ARG A 113 16.41 -6.31 -7.30
CA ARG A 113 17.82 -6.69 -7.53
C ARG A 113 18.63 -5.63 -8.27
N SER A 114 18.01 -4.86 -9.17
CA SER A 114 18.68 -3.75 -9.87
C SER A 114 18.95 -2.57 -8.94
N ALA A 115 17.97 -2.16 -8.13
CA ALA A 115 18.14 -1.07 -7.16
C ALA A 115 19.18 -1.42 -6.08
N ILE A 116 19.20 -2.67 -5.61
CA ILE A 116 20.21 -3.14 -4.63
C ILE A 116 21.62 -3.03 -5.21
N ARG A 117 21.82 -3.37 -6.48
CA ARG A 117 23.12 -3.19 -7.17
C ARG A 117 23.51 -1.72 -7.27
N LEU A 118 22.55 -0.82 -7.49
CA LEU A 118 22.79 0.63 -7.50
C LEU A 118 23.15 1.13 -6.10
N LEU A 119 22.49 0.64 -5.05
CA LEU A 119 22.81 0.96 -3.66
C LEU A 119 24.24 0.55 -3.32
N GLY A 120 24.63 -0.69 -3.65
CA GLY A 120 26.00 -1.19 -3.42
C GLY A 120 27.09 -0.43 -4.19
N ARG A 121 26.72 0.27 -5.27
CA ARG A 121 27.63 1.15 -6.04
C ARG A 121 27.58 2.62 -5.56
N GLY A 122 26.83 2.92 -4.50
CA GLY A 122 26.62 4.28 -3.99
C GLY A 122 25.84 5.18 -4.95
N LYS A 123 25.08 4.62 -5.91
CA LYS A 123 24.30 5.37 -6.91
C LYS A 123 22.90 5.76 -6.40
N VAL A 124 22.39 5.06 -5.40
CA VAL A 124 21.21 5.46 -4.63
C VAL A 124 21.55 5.41 -3.15
N LYS A 125 20.88 6.25 -2.34
CA LYS A 125 21.19 6.40 -0.91
C LYS A 125 20.39 5.45 -0.02
N SER A 126 19.23 5.00 -0.48
CA SER A 126 18.30 4.19 0.30
C SER A 126 17.33 3.44 -0.61
N LEU A 127 16.75 2.35 -0.09
CA LEU A 127 15.63 1.63 -0.72
C LEU A 127 14.27 2.00 -0.11
N VAL A 128 14.24 2.77 0.99
CA VAL A 128 12.97 3.16 1.66
C VAL A 128 12.32 4.40 1.04
N ASP A 129 13.07 5.19 0.26
CA ASP A 129 12.53 6.33 -0.49
C ASP A 129 11.97 5.84 -1.83
N CYS A 130 10.79 5.20 -1.77
CA CYS A 130 10.13 4.62 -2.94
C CYS A 130 9.92 5.67 -4.05
N ALA A 131 9.56 6.89 -3.65
CA ALA A 131 9.31 7.99 -4.55
C ALA A 131 10.58 8.47 -5.28
N ALA A 132 11.79 8.14 -4.82
CA ALA A 132 13.01 8.46 -5.55
C ALA A 132 13.10 7.78 -6.92
N CYS A 133 12.53 6.57 -7.05
CA CYS A 133 12.59 5.76 -8.27
C CYS A 133 11.22 5.54 -8.92
N HIS A 134 10.16 5.37 -8.13
CA HIS A 134 8.80 5.16 -8.61
C HIS A 134 8.08 6.51 -8.68
N LYS A 135 7.54 6.87 -9.85
CA LYS A 135 7.04 8.23 -10.13
C LYS A 135 5.64 8.20 -10.75
N GLY A 136 4.90 9.29 -10.54
CA GLY A 136 3.61 9.53 -11.16
C GLY A 136 2.60 8.43 -10.83
N PRO A 137 1.83 7.91 -11.81
CA PRO A 137 0.73 6.99 -11.55
C PRO A 137 1.10 5.72 -10.80
N GLU A 138 2.39 5.34 -10.76
CA GLU A 138 2.86 4.20 -9.97
C GLU A 138 2.87 4.51 -8.47
N ILE A 139 3.38 5.68 -8.08
CA ILE A 139 3.42 6.06 -6.65
C ILE A 139 2.01 6.38 -6.14
N ASP A 140 1.19 7.02 -6.97
CA ASP A 140 -0.21 7.37 -6.64
C ASP A 140 -1.03 6.09 -6.39
N ARG A 141 -0.83 5.05 -7.22
CA ARG A 141 -1.44 3.73 -7.00
C ARG A 141 -1.03 3.09 -5.68
N MET A 142 0.22 3.31 -5.25
CA MET A 142 0.74 2.76 -4.00
C MET A 142 0.19 3.51 -2.77
N THR A 143 0.00 4.83 -2.86
CA THR A 143 -0.55 5.64 -1.76
C THR A 143 -2.07 5.71 -1.76
N GLY A 144 -2.72 5.22 -2.81
CA GLY A 144 -4.17 5.29 -3.01
C GLY A 144 -4.66 6.72 -3.29
N GLU A 145 -3.85 7.50 -3.99
CA GLU A 145 -4.13 8.86 -4.48
C GLU A 145 -4.59 8.88 -5.94
#